data_AF-A0A438VW73-F1
#
_entry.id   AF-A0A438VW73-F1
#
_cell.length_a   1.000
_cell.length_b   1.000
_cell.length_c   1.000
_cell.angle_alpha   90.00
_cell.angle_beta   90.00
_cell.angle_gamma   90.00
#
_symmetry.space_group_name_H-M   'P 1'
#
loop_
_entity.id
_entity.type
_entity.pdbx_description
1 polymer ?
#
loop_
_entity_poly.entity_id
_entity_poly.type
_entity_poly.pdbx_seq_one_letter_code
_entity_poly.pdbx_strand_id
1 'polypeptide(L)' 'MDRKLLRLYQPLNAYSYNSDSLFLYDFSRPFIKNSGAILDIGSGCGILGLLCARDNPLASVHL' A
#
# COMPACT_ATOMS: atom_id res chain seq x y z
N MET A 1 -14.83 -15.55 7.49
CA MET A 1 -13.62 -14.72 7.29
C MET A 1 -13.72 -13.54 8.21
N ASP A 2 -12.86 -13.46 9.23
CA ASP A 2 -12.81 -12.30 10.13
C ASP A 2 -12.38 -11.06 9.35
N ARG A 3 -13.27 -10.06 9.27
CA ARG A 3 -12.95 -8.78 8.66
C ARG A 3 -12.21 -7.93 9.68
N LYS A 4 -10.90 -7.80 9.50
CA LYS A 4 -10.09 -6.87 10.30
C LYS A 4 -10.35 -5.43 9.82
N LEU A 5 -10.89 -4.59 10.70
CA LEU A 5 -11.04 -3.17 10.42
C LEU A 5 -9.66 -2.50 10.48
N LEU A 6 -9.25 -1.84 9.38
CA LEU A 6 -8.12 -0.91 9.37
C LEU A 6 -8.63 0.54 9.45
N ARG A 7 -7.91 1.38 10.20
CA ARG A 7 -8.10 2.83 10.20
C ARG A 7 -6.84 3.49 9.65
N LEU A 8 -6.99 4.31 8.63
CA LEU A 8 -5.92 5.11 8.04
C LEU A 8 -6.06 6.55 8.54
N TYR A 9 -5.00 7.09 9.11
CA TYR A 9 -4.98 8.49 9.54
C TYR A 9 -4.42 9.34 8.42
N GLN A 10 -5.17 10.38 8.04
CA GLN A 10 -4.80 11.32 6.99
C GLN A 10 -4.93 12.74 7.52
N PRO A 11 -3.93 13.59 7.29
CA PRO A 11 -4.01 15.01 7.65
C PRO A 11 -5.04 15.73 6.78
N LEU A 12 -5.83 16.61 7.40
CA LEU A 12 -6.87 17.39 6.71
C LEU A 12 -6.28 18.37 5.67
N ASN A 13 -5.09 18.89 5.94
CA ASN A 13 -4.42 19.93 5.15
C ASN A 13 -3.11 19.44 4.51
N ALA A 14 -3.02 18.14 4.18
CA ALA A 14 -1.89 17.60 3.43
C ALA A 14 -2.37 16.53 2.43
N TYR A 15 -1.43 15.94 1.70
CA TYR A 15 -1.75 14.90 0.72
C TYR A 15 -2.51 13.74 1.39
N SER A 16 -3.61 13.36 0.73
CA SER A 16 -4.50 12.27 1.14
C SER A 16 -4.57 11.26 0.00
N TYR A 17 -4.59 9.97 0.33
CA TYR A 17 -4.75 8.95 -0.70
C TYR A 17 -6.06 9.18 -1.45
N ASN A 18 -6.01 8.93 -2.75
CA ASN A 18 -7.13 9.12 -3.66
C ASN A 18 -7.04 8.07 -4.78
N SER A 19 -7.74 8.30 -5.88
CA SER A 19 -7.70 7.43 -7.06
C SER A 19 -6.29 7.24 -7.63
N ASP A 20 -5.43 8.25 -7.56
CA ASP A 20 -4.09 8.20 -8.15
C ASP A 20 -3.22 7.17 -7.44
N SER A 21 -3.35 7.05 -6.11
CA SER A 21 -2.67 6.00 -5.35
C SER A 21 -3.13 4.60 -5.78
N LEU A 22 -4.42 4.43 -6.10
CA LEU A 22 -4.96 3.14 -6.56
C LEU A 22 -4.53 2.82 -7.99
N PHE A 23 -4.47 3.82 -8.86
CA PHE A 23 -3.98 3.65 -10.23
C PHE A 23 -2.48 3.34 -10.26
N LEU A 24 -1.69 4.00 -9.41
CA LEU A 24 -0.27 3.68 -9.25
C LEU A 24 -0.07 2.25 -8.75
N TYR A 25 -0.86 1.83 -7.75
CA TYR A 25 -0.84 0.45 -7.29
C TYR A 25 -1.14 -0.51 -8.45
N ASP A 26 -2.26 -0.32 -9.15
CA ASP A 26 -2.66 -1.23 -10.23
C ASP A 26 -1.62 -1.31 -11.35
N PHE A 27 -1.06 -0.15 -11.76
CA PHE A 27 0.05 -0.07 -12.70
C PHE A 27 1.28 -0.86 -12.22
N SER A 28 1.61 -0.80 -10.93
CA SER A 28 2.80 -1.44 -10.38
C SER A 28 2.67 -2.97 -10.22
N ARG A 29 1.45 -3.50 -10.09
CA ARG A 29 1.19 -4.92 -9.78
C ARG A 29 1.95 -5.93 -10.65
N PRO A 30 2.03 -5.79 -11.99
CA PRO A 30 2.73 -6.76 -12.83
C PRO A 30 4.25 -6.80 -12.58
N PHE A 31 4.81 -5.77 -11.96
CA PHE A 31 6.24 -5.62 -11.72
C PHE A 31 6.65 -6.03 -10.29
N ILE A 32 5.69 -6.20 -9.39
CA ILE A 32 5.93 -6.58 -8.00
C ILE A 32 6.07 -8.10 -7.91
N LYS A 33 7.20 -8.54 -7.34
CA LYS A 33 7.41 -9.97 -7.05
C LYS A 33 6.66 -10.33 -5.78
N ASN A 34 5.99 -11.48 -5.81
CA ASN A 34 5.28 -12.02 -4.65
C ASN A 34 6.22 -12.41 -3.49
N SER A 35 7.53 -12.45 -3.71
CA SER A 35 8.55 -12.68 -2.68
C SER A 35 9.67 -11.65 -2.78
N GLY A 36 10.25 -11.29 -1.62
CA GLY A 36 11.33 -10.30 -1.53
C GLY A 36 11.01 -9.15 -0.56
N ALA A 37 11.64 -8.01 -0.77
CA ALA A 37 11.43 -6.79 0.01
C ALA A 37 10.85 -5.68 -0.88
N ILE A 38 9.77 -5.05 -0.41
CA ILE A 38 9.12 -3.90 -1.04
C ILE A 38 9.31 -2.70 -0.11
N LEU A 39 9.79 -1.58 -0.64
CA LEU A 39 9.97 -0.34 0.09
C LEU A 39 9.03 0.73 -0.48
N ASP A 40 8.12 1.25 0.35
CA ASP A 40 7.17 2.32 0.02
C ASP A 40 7.73 3.67 0.48
N ILE A 41 8.46 4.36 -0.40
CA ILE A 41 9.13 5.62 -0.06
C ILE A 41 8.11 6.77 -0.09
N GLY A 42 8.03 7.54 1.00
CA GLY A 42 7.04 8.62 1.10
C GLY A 42 5.62 8.08 1.27
N SER A 43 5.48 7.00 2.03
CA SER A 43 4.28 6.18 2.17
C SER A 43 3.01 6.93 2.63
N GLY A 44 3.14 8.12 3.21
CA GLY A 44 2.00 8.93 3.66
C GLY A 44 1.17 8.17 4.69
N CYS A 45 -0.08 7.83 4.36
CA CYS A 45 -0.93 6.98 5.21
C CYS A 45 -0.68 5.47 5.05
N GLY A 46 0.29 5.07 4.22
CA GLY A 46 0.72 3.68 4.02
C GLY A 46 -0.12 2.87 3.02
N ILE A 47 -1.00 3.51 2.25
CA ILE A 47 -1.97 2.80 1.40
C ILE A 47 -1.31 1.87 0.38
N LEU A 48 -0.20 2.29 -0.25
CA LEU A 48 0.50 1.48 -1.26
C LEU A 48 1.14 0.26 -0.63
N GLY A 49 1.93 0.43 0.43
CA GLY A 49 2.50 -0.70 1.14
C GLY A 49 1.45 -1.65 1.74
N LEU A 50 0.31 -1.14 2.21
CA LEU A 50 -0.80 -2.00 2.68
C LEU A 50 -1.40 -2.85 1.55
N LEU A 51 -1.59 -2.26 0.36
CA LEU A 51 -2.07 -3.00 -0.82
C LEU A 51 -1.03 -4.03 -1.27
N CYS A 52 0.26 -3.66 -1.29
CA CYS A 52 1.36 -4.57 -1.56
C CYS A 52 1.38 -5.75 -0.59
N ALA A 53 1.24 -5.50 0.71
CA ALA A 53 1.23 -6.55 1.74
C ALA A 53 0.01 -7.48 1.63
N ARG A 54 -1.15 -6.94 1.25
CA ARG A 54 -2.38 -7.72 1.03
C ARG A 54 -2.23 -8.72 -0.12
N ASP A 55 -1.68 -8.26 -1.25
CA ASP A 55 -1.65 -9.06 -2.48
C ASP A 55 -0.34 -9.85 -2.65
N ASN A 56 0.70 -9.57 -1.85
CA ASN A 56 1.99 -10.25 -1.87
C ASN A 56 2.36 -10.84 -0.50
N PRO A 57 1.67 -11.89 -0.03
CA PRO A 57 1.80 -12.38 1.35
C PRO A 57 3.17 -12.99 1.70
N LEU A 58 4.03 -13.26 0.72
CA LEU A 58 5.41 -13.75 0.95
C LEU A 58 6.45 -12.62 0.87
N ALA A 59 6.04 -11.39 0.57
CA ALA A 59 6.91 -10.23 0.55
C ALA A 59 6.97 -9.56 1.93
N SER A 60 8.16 -9.09 2.30
CA SER A 60 8.35 -8.15 3.39
C SER A 60 8.10 -6.73 2.88
N VAL A 61 7.21 -5.98 3.54
CA VAL A 61 6.86 -4.62 3.14
C VAL A 61 7.33 -3.65 4.21
N HIS A 62 8.07 -2.63 3.77
CA HIS A 62 8.61 -1.56 4.59
C HIS A 62 8.00 -0.23 4.14
N LEU A 63 7.45 0.52 5.10
CA LEU A 63 6.80 1.82 4.91
C LEU A 63 7.71 2.99 5.31
#